data_AF-A0A4Q5R552-F1
#
_entry.id   AF-A0A4Q5R552-F1
#
_cell.length_a   1.000
_cell.length_b   1.000
_cell.length_c   1.000
_cell.angle_alpha   90.00
_cell.angle_beta   90.00
_cell.angle_gamma   90.00
#
_symmetry.space_group_name_H-M   'P 1'
#
loop_
_entity.id
_entity.type
_entity.pdbx_description
1 polymer ?
#
loop_
_entity_poly.entity_id
_entity_poly.type
_entity_poly.pdbx_seq_one_letter_code
_entity_poly.pdbx_strand_id
1 'polypeptide(L)'
;GKGTLDALMEAGWIKPAGRRDTPGRPLTYATTPAFLDHFGLGSRRDLPGVAELRAAGLLDPVDLTMEREVAGEKQDDGSGDSAG
;
A
#
# COMPACT_ATOMS: atom_id res chain seq x y z
N GLY A 1 20.47 -6.82 -1.33
CA GLY A 1 19.15 -7.46 -1.16
C GLY A 1 18.31 -7.16 -2.38
N LYS A 2 17.33 -8.01 -2.71
CA LYS A 2 16.39 -7.76 -3.81
C LYS A 2 15.62 -6.45 -3.56
N GLY A 3 15.48 -5.60 -4.57
CA GLY A 3 14.77 -4.33 -4.44
C GLY A 3 13.26 -4.52 -4.44
N THR A 4 12.49 -3.50 -4.04
CA THR A 4 11.03 -3.55 -4.03
C THR A 4 10.45 -3.93 -5.40
N LEU A 5 11.02 -3.42 -6.50
CA LEU A 5 10.59 -3.79 -7.84
C LEU A 5 10.83 -5.27 -8.17
N ASP A 6 11.94 -5.84 -7.70
CA ASP A 6 12.23 -7.26 -7.91
C ASP A 6 11.22 -8.13 -7.19
N ALA A 7 10.88 -7.79 -5.94
CA ALA A 7 9.85 -8.50 -5.18
C ALA A 7 8.47 -8.44 -5.86
N LEU A 8 8.10 -7.27 -6.41
CA LEU A 8 6.83 -7.10 -7.13
C LEU A 8 6.80 -7.86 -8.47
N MET A 9 7.94 -7.98 -9.15
CA MET A 9 8.06 -8.79 -10.37
C MET A 9 8.02 -10.28 -10.07
N GLU A 10 8.68 -10.73 -9.00
CA GLU A 10 8.67 -12.13 -8.55
C GLU A 10 7.28 -12.59 -8.10
N ALA A 11 6.51 -11.71 -7.45
CA ALA A 11 5.10 -11.94 -7.13
C ALA A 11 4.20 -11.95 -8.38
N GLY A 12 4.73 -11.56 -9.55
CA GLY A 12 3.97 -11.45 -10.80
C GLY A 12 2.99 -10.28 -10.81
N TRP A 13 3.08 -9.34 -9.86
CA TRP A 13 2.13 -8.23 -9.69
C TRP A 13 2.40 -7.07 -10.65
N ILE A 14 3.65 -6.90 -11.09
CA ILE A 14 4.03 -5.89 -12.10
C ILE A 14 4.84 -6.50 -13.23
N LYS A 15 4.90 -5.78 -14.35
CA LYS A 15 5.76 -6.10 -15.50
C LYS A 15 6.27 -4.83 -16.20
N PRO A 16 7.37 -4.90 -16.96
CA PRO A 16 7.78 -3.82 -17.85
C PRO A 16 6.67 -3.44 -18.83
N ALA A 17 6.48 -2.13 -19.03
CA ALA A 17 5.38 -1.57 -19.82
C ALA A 17 5.84 -0.54 -20.86
N GLY A 18 7.09 -0.68 -21.31
CA GLY A 18 7.71 0.20 -22.29
C GLY A 18 8.62 1.26 -21.66
N ARG A 19 8.82 2.35 -22.37
CA ARG A 19 9.67 3.46 -21.94
C ARG A 19 8.93 4.77 -22.15
N ARG A 20 9.11 5.70 -21.22
CA ARG A 20 8.49 7.03 -21.33
C ARG A 20 9.19 7.86 -22.40
N ASP A 21 8.43 8.63 -23.16
CA ASP A 21 8.97 9.57 -24.15
C ASP A 21 9.36 10.90 -23.51
N THR A 22 10.34 10.83 -22.61
CA THR A 22 10.95 11.98 -21.92
C THR A 22 12.48 11.82 -21.93
N PRO A 23 13.27 12.88 -21.66
CA PRO A 23 14.72 12.75 -21.52
C PRO A 23 15.11 11.59 -20.59
N GLY A 24 16.10 10.79 -21.03
CA GLY A 24 16.54 9.57 -20.34
C GLY A 24 15.73 8.30 -20.64
N ARG A 25 14.56 8.42 -21.29
CA ARG A 25 13.69 7.30 -21.72
C ARG A 25 13.57 6.18 -20.69
N PRO A 26 13.18 6.50 -19.44
CA PRO A 26 13.19 5.53 -18.35
C PRO A 26 12.19 4.39 -18.62
N LEU A 27 12.54 3.19 -18.16
CA LEU A 27 11.66 2.02 -18.18
C LEU A 27 10.44 2.28 -17.30
N THR A 28 9.26 1.95 -17.81
CA THR A 28 8.00 2.01 -17.07
C THR A 28 7.53 0.62 -16.69
N TYR A 29 6.72 0.54 -15.64
CA TYR A 29 6.08 -0.69 -15.17
C TYR A 29 4.56 -0.52 -15.15
N ALA A 30 3.85 -1.61 -15.32
CA ALA A 30 2.40 -1.68 -15.17
C ALA A 30 2.01 -2.88 -14.31
N THR A 31 0.89 -2.78 -13.62
CA THR A 31 0.29 -3.90 -12.91
C THR A 31 -0.24 -4.97 -13.88
N THR A 32 -0.30 -6.21 -13.40
CA THR A 32 -0.81 -7.37 -14.14
C THR A 32 -2.22 -7.75 -13.67
N PRO A 33 -2.90 -8.70 -14.35
CA PRO A 33 -4.13 -9.29 -13.82
C PRO A 33 -3.95 -9.93 -12.43
N ALA A 34 -2.81 -10.56 -12.16
CA ALA A 34 -2.54 -11.20 -10.87
C ALA A 34 -2.57 -10.21 -9.69
N PHE A 35 -2.18 -8.95 -9.93
CA PHE A 35 -2.38 -7.88 -8.95
C PHE A 35 -3.88 -7.64 -8.68
N LEU A 36 -4.70 -7.54 -9.72
CA LEU A 36 -6.12 -7.31 -9.58
C LEU A 36 -6.80 -8.46 -8.82
N ASP A 37 -6.47 -9.70 -9.18
CA ASP A 37 -7.00 -10.91 -8.53
C ASP A 37 -6.60 -10.95 -7.05
N HIS A 38 -5.34 -10.64 -6.72
CA HIS A 38 -4.85 -10.66 -5.34
C HIS A 38 -5.59 -9.64 -4.45
N PHE A 39 -5.88 -8.46 -4.99
CA PHE A 39 -6.57 -7.38 -4.26
C PHE A 39 -8.10 -7.39 -4.45
N GLY A 40 -8.66 -8.36 -5.17
CA GLY A 40 -10.10 -8.46 -5.42
C GLY A 40 -10.68 -7.30 -6.24
N LEU A 41 -9.90 -6.73 -7.15
CA LEU A 41 -10.29 -5.58 -7.97
C LEU A 41 -10.78 -6.01 -9.35
N GLY A 42 -11.88 -5.42 -9.84
CA GLY A 42 -12.29 -5.61 -11.24
C GLY A 42 -11.43 -4.76 -12.19
N SER A 43 -10.95 -3.61 -11.73
CA SER A 43 -10.10 -2.71 -12.48
C SER A 43 -9.22 -1.86 -11.55
N ARG A 44 -8.16 -1.25 -12.11
CA ARG A 44 -7.34 -0.27 -11.37
C ARG A 44 -8.11 1.00 -10.97
N ARG A 45 -9.27 1.26 -11.57
CA ARG A 45 -10.14 2.38 -11.18
C ARG A 45 -10.88 2.11 -9.88
N ASP A 46 -10.90 0.86 -9.44
CA ASP A 46 -11.57 0.43 -8.21
C ASP A 46 -10.63 0.58 -6.99
N LEU A 47 -9.39 1.06 -7.21
CA LEU A 47 -8.48 1.39 -6.14
C LEU A 47 -9.01 2.57 -5.32
N PRO A 48 -8.85 2.53 -3.99
CA PRO A 48 -9.17 3.67 -3.13
C PRO A 48 -8.35 4.90 -3.52
N GLY A 49 -8.94 6.07 -3.28
CA GLY A 49 -8.28 7.35 -3.55
C GLY A 49 -7.07 7.58 -2.64
N VAL A 50 -6.15 8.46 -3.05
CA VAL A 50 -4.96 8.78 -2.24
C VAL A 50 -5.33 9.33 -0.85
N ALA A 51 -6.41 10.11 -0.76
CA ALA A 51 -6.90 10.65 0.50
C ALA A 51 -7.40 9.56 1.46
N GLU A 52 -8.14 8.57 0.94
CA GLU A 52 -8.65 7.42 1.69
C GLU A 52 -7.50 6.54 2.19
N LEU A 53 -6.51 6.28 1.32
CA LEU A 53 -5.32 5.53 1.67
C LEU A 53 -4.50 6.22 2.79
N ARG A 54 -4.38 7.55 2.75
CA ARG A 54 -3.75 8.31 3.84
C ARG A 54 -4.57 8.26 5.13
N ALA A 55 -5.88 8.44 5.05
CA ALA A 55 -6.75 8.36 6.23
C ALA A 55 -6.69 6.98 6.91
N ALA A 56 -6.51 5.92 6.12
CA ALA A 56 -6.29 4.55 6.60
C ALA A 56 -4.86 4.28 7.11
N GLY A 57 -3.94 5.26 7.06
CA GLY A 57 -2.54 5.11 7.48
C GLY A 57 -1.68 4.24 6.56
N LEU A 58 -2.19 3.83 5.39
CA LEU A 58 -1.49 2.93 4.46
C LEU A 58 -0.35 3.60 3.69
N LEU A 59 -0.27 4.94 3.72
CA LEU A 59 0.74 5.73 3.01
C LEU A 59 1.63 6.54 3.99
N ASP A 60 1.57 6.23 5.27
CA ASP A 60 2.42 6.87 6.26
C ASP A 60 3.89 6.45 6.01
N PRO A 61 4.86 7.38 6.12
CA PRO A 61 6.28 7.04 6.10
C PRO A 61 6.60 5.94 7.11
N VAL A 62 7.57 5.08 6.78
CA VAL A 62 7.98 3.96 7.64
C VAL A 62 8.29 4.42 9.06
N ASP A 63 8.94 5.57 9.20
CA ASP A 63 9.25 6.18 10.50
C ASP A 63 7.97 6.48 11.30
N LEU A 64 6.96 7.07 10.66
CA LEU A 64 5.66 7.36 11.30
C LEU A 64 4.88 6.09 11.64
N THR A 65 4.95 5.04 10.82
CA THR A 65 4.33 3.75 11.17
C THR A 65 5.00 3.11 12.37
N MET A 66 6.33 3.13 12.45
CA MET A 66 7.07 2.56 13.58
C MET A 66 6.84 3.36 14.87
N GLU A 67 6.79 4.69 14.80
CA GLU A 67 6.42 5.52 15.93
C GLU A 67 5.02 5.20 16.45
N ARG A 68 4.06 4.91 15.56
CA ARG A 68 2.67 4.57 15.91
C ARG A 68 2.55 3.19 16.55
N GLU A 69 3.31 2.21 16.06
CA GLU A 69 3.43 0.87 16.67
C GLU A 69 4.08 0.95 18.06
N VAL A 70 5.13 1.76 18.22
CA VAL A 70 5.80 1.99 19.51
C VAL A 70 4.90 2.78 20.48
N ALA A 71 4.00 3.62 19.96
CA ALA A 71 3.13 4.48 20.76
C ALA A 71 1.76 3.86 21.14
N GLY A 72 1.36 2.68 20.63
CA GLY A 72 -0.07 2.32 20.63
C GLY A 72 -0.46 0.83 20.74
N GLU A 73 -0.09 0.16 21.82
CA GLU A 73 -1.00 -0.79 22.51
C GLU A 73 -1.50 -0.13 23.80
N LYS A 74 -2.44 0.82 23.67
CA LYS A 74 -3.36 1.18 24.77
C LYS A 74 -4.75 1.37 24.17
N GLN A 75 -5.38 0.24 23.86
CA GLN A 75 -6.81 0.22 23.64
C GLN A 75 -7.47 0.28 25.02
N ASP A 76 -7.96 1.47 25.31
CA ASP A 76 -8.85 1.87 26.40
C ASP A 76 -9.86 0.76 26.71
N ASP A 77 -9.68 0.12 27.87
CA ASP A 77 -10.63 -0.83 28.43
C ASP A 77 -11.86 -0.06 28.87
N GLY A 78 -12.86 -0.06 27.99
CA GLY A 78 -14.13 0.61 28.17
C GLY A 78 -14.63 0.54 29.61
N SER A 79 -14.72 1.71 30.21
CA SER A 79 -15.37 1.97 31.48
C SER A 79 -16.81 1.45 31.45
N GLY A 80 -16.97 0.23 31.95
CA GLY A 80 -18.25 -0.35 32.31
C GLY A 80 -18.24 -0.66 33.79
N ASP A 81 -18.63 0.31 34.62
CA ASP A 81 -19.43 -0.04 35.80
C ASP A 81 -20.48 1.05 36.05
N SER A 82 -21.72 0.61 35.92
CA SER A 82 -22.93 1.31 36.29
C SER A 82 -23.51 0.53 37.46
N ALA A 83 -23.50 1.10 38.67
CA ALA A 83 -24.49 0.85 39.72
C ALA A 83 -24.17 1.70 40.96
N GLY A 84 -25.18 2.40 41.49
CA GLY A 84 -25.15 3.06 42.79
C GLY A 84 -25.99 4.32 42.85
#